data_AF-A0A4U5M209-F1
#
_entry.id   AF-A0A4U5M209-F1
#
_cell.length_a   1.000
_cell.length_b   1.000
_cell.length_c   1.000
_cell.angle_alpha   90.00
_cell.angle_beta   90.00
_cell.angle_gamma   90.00
#
_symmetry.space_group_name_H-M   'P 1'
#
loop_
_entity.id
_entity.type
_entity.pdbx_description
1 polymer ?
#
loop_
_entity_poly.entity_id
_entity_poly.type
_entity_poly.pdbx_seq_one_letter_code
_entity_poly.pdbx_strand_id
1 'polypeptide(L)'
;MSPLAAYVVVMSSFMPIPNTTLPYSILFNSLAGYIYDSLLILTFINYVIIVIHLIRMKSGTTASETFKSEAKILLYAGIRFSLDAILSILFHYAYLPNTFVCNFIYQMGCDLNNMFVPPLLNLCLHSLRPDP
;
A
#
# COMPACT_ATOMS: atom_id res chain seq x y z
N MET A 1 21.20 -4.38 -11.41
CA MET A 1 20.95 -5.83 -11.35
C MET A 1 22.14 -6.48 -10.69
N SER A 2 21.95 -7.29 -9.64
CA SER A 2 23.05 -8.03 -9.03
C SER A 2 23.31 -9.29 -9.87
N PRO A 3 24.56 -9.79 -9.94
CA PRO A 3 24.89 -10.98 -10.73
C PRO A 3 24.25 -12.28 -10.21
N LEU A 4 23.61 -12.25 -9.04
CA LEU A 4 23.09 -13.42 -8.33
C LEU A 4 21.55 -13.49 -8.28
N ALA A 5 20.86 -12.37 -8.52
CA ALA A 5 19.40 -12.29 -8.55
C ALA A 5 18.94 -11.29 -9.61
N ALA A 6 18.02 -11.71 -10.48
CA ALA A 6 17.50 -10.87 -11.55
C ALA A 6 16.02 -11.10 -11.79
N TYR A 7 15.36 -10.06 -12.30
CA TYR A 7 14.03 -10.17 -12.87
C TYR A 7 14.13 -10.08 -14.39
N VAL A 8 13.32 -10.86 -15.08
CA VAL A 8 13.20 -10.84 -16.53
C VAL A 8 11.82 -10.33 -16.92
N VAL A 9 11.77 -9.53 -17.97
CA VAL A 9 10.53 -9.05 -18.58
C VAL A 9 10.22 -9.98 -19.75
N VAL A 10 9.07 -10.65 -19.69
CA VAL A 10 8.61 -11.57 -20.74
C VAL A 10 7.38 -10.96 -21.39
N MET A 11 7.26 -10.99 -22.72
CA MET A 11 6.16 -10.33 -23.45
C MET A 11 4.75 -10.84 -23.06
N SER A 12 4.65 -11.99 -22.41
CA SER A 12 3.39 -12.54 -21.89
C SER A 12 3.00 -12.02 -20.50
N SER A 13 3.84 -11.19 -19.87
CA SER A 13 3.65 -10.69 -18.52
C SER A 13 3.86 -9.17 -18.46
N PHE A 14 2.90 -8.46 -17.85
CA PHE A 14 3.03 -7.03 -17.55
C PHE A 14 3.95 -6.73 -16.37
N MET A 15 4.37 -7.78 -15.66
CA MET A 15 5.14 -7.68 -14.44
C MET A 15 6.48 -8.41 -14.60
N PRO A 16 7.58 -7.85 -14.07
CA PRO A 16 8.86 -8.54 -14.03
C PRO A 16 8.74 -9.82 -13.20
N ILE A 17 9.13 -10.95 -13.78
CA ILE A 17 9.12 -12.24 -13.09
C ILE A 17 10.53 -12.60 -12.61
N PRO A 18 10.67 -13.26 -11.44
CA PRO A 18 11.98 -13.71 -10.97
C PRO A 18 12.60 -14.65 -12.00
N ASN A 19 13.87 -14.42 -12.35
CA ASN A 19 14.59 -15.34 -13.23
C ASN A 19 14.93 -16.62 -12.46
N THR A 20 14.24 -17.71 -12.79
CA THR A 20 14.41 -19.02 -12.14
C THR A 20 15.73 -19.71 -12.50
N THR A 21 16.47 -19.22 -13.50
CA THR A 21 17.83 -19.70 -13.82
C THR A 21 18.85 -19.28 -12.77
N LEU A 22 18.55 -18.27 -11.95
CA LEU A 22 19.43 -17.80 -10.88
C LEU A 22 18.92 -18.28 -9.51
N PRO A 23 19.80 -18.84 -8.65
CA PRO A 23 19.38 -19.50 -7.42
C PRO A 23 18.82 -18.54 -6.36
N TYR A 24 19.21 -17.26 -6.38
CA TYR A 24 18.78 -16.28 -5.37
C TYR A 24 17.60 -15.40 -5.80
N SER A 25 17.09 -15.52 -7.03
CA SER A 25 15.99 -14.66 -7.50
C SER A 25 14.71 -14.83 -6.69
N ILE A 26 14.37 -16.06 -6.31
CA ILE A 26 13.17 -16.36 -5.52
C ILE A 26 13.34 -15.86 -4.08
N LEU A 27 14.50 -16.13 -3.47
CA LEU A 27 14.85 -15.62 -2.13
C LEU A 27 14.81 -14.10 -2.07
N PHE A 28 15.33 -13.44 -3.11
CA PHE A 28 15.32 -11.99 -3.21
C PHE A 28 13.89 -11.44 -3.35
N ASN A 29 13.04 -12.08 -4.14
CA ASN A 29 11.63 -11.71 -4.27
C ASN A 29 10.89 -11.83 -2.93
N SER A 30 11.03 -12.96 -2.23
CA SER A 30 10.40 -13.14 -0.91
C SER A 30 10.94 -12.15 0.12
N LEU A 31 12.25 -11.89 0.14
CA LEU A 31 12.86 -10.91 1.05
C LEU A 31 12.35 -9.49 0.78
N ALA A 32 12.25 -9.09 -0.49
CA ALA A 32 11.66 -7.81 -0.88
C ALA A 32 10.21 -7.70 -0.40
N GLY A 33 9.43 -8.79 -0.49
CA GLY A 33 8.08 -8.89 0.07
C GLY A 33 8.04 -8.63 1.56
N TYR A 34 8.86 -9.34 2.35
CA TYR A 34 8.93 -9.13 3.80
C TYR A 34 9.31 -7.69 4.19
N ILE A 35 10.27 -7.09 3.48
CA ILE A 35 10.67 -5.71 3.72
C ILE A 35 9.50 -4.76 3.43
N TYR A 36 8.84 -4.93 2.29
CA TYR A 36 7.69 -4.12 1.90
C TYR A 36 6.54 -4.23 2.91
N ASP A 37 6.17 -5.45 3.29
CA ASP A 37 5.11 -5.72 4.29
C ASP A 37 5.45 -5.06 5.64
N SER A 38 6.71 -5.14 6.06
CA SER A 38 7.15 -4.53 7.32
C SER A 38 7.04 -3.00 7.32
N LEU A 39 7.39 -2.35 6.20
CA LEU A 39 7.23 -0.91 6.03
C LEU A 39 5.75 -0.52 6.02
N LEU A 40 4.89 -1.36 5.44
CA LEU A 40 3.45 -1.14 5.44
C LEU A 40 2.88 -1.14 6.86
N ILE A 41 3.25 -2.15 7.66
CA ILE A 41 2.82 -2.27 9.06
C ILE A 41 3.32 -1.08 9.88
N LEU A 42 4.58 -0.68 9.69
CA LEU A 42 5.15 0.47 10.39
C LEU A 42 4.41 1.77 10.04
N THR A 43 4.04 1.94 8.77
CA THR A 43 3.27 3.10 8.30
C THR A 43 1.87 3.12 8.93
N PHE A 44 1.20 1.96 9.00
CA PHE A 44 -0.09 1.83 9.66
C PHE A 44 -0.02 2.14 11.16
N ILE A 45 1.00 1.64 11.87
CA ILE A 45 1.22 1.95 13.29
C ILE A 45 1.42 3.46 13.48
N ASN A 46 2.20 4.12 12.64
CA ASN A 46 2.37 5.57 12.70
C ASN A 46 1.05 6.32 12.54
N TYR A 47 0.19 5.93 11.60
CA TYR A 47 -1.14 6.52 11.45
C TYR A 47 -2.01 6.35 12.71
N VAL A 48 -2.00 5.17 13.32
CA VAL A 48 -2.73 4.90 14.57
C VAL A 48 -2.20 5.79 15.71
N ILE A 49 -0.86 5.91 15.84
CA ILE A 49 -0.24 6.77 16.86
C ILE A 49 -0.64 8.23 16.67
N ILE A 50 -0.58 8.75 15.44
CA ILE A 50 -0.98 10.13 15.12
C ILE A 50 -2.43 10.38 15.54
N VAL A 51 -3.35 9.47 15.22
CA VAL A 51 -4.76 9.62 15.57
C VAL A 51 -4.98 9.54 17.07
N ILE A 52 -4.35 8.59 17.78
CA ILE A 52 -4.42 8.52 19.24
C ILE A 52 -3.87 9.79 19.88
N HIS A 53 -2.75 10.31 19.39
CA HIS A 53 -2.14 11.53 19.90
C HIS A 53 -3.05 12.75 19.70
N LEU A 54 -3.66 12.89 18.53
CA LEU A 54 -4.63 13.96 18.23
C LEU A 54 -5.88 13.88 19.13
N ILE A 55 -6.44 12.68 19.32
CA ILE A 55 -7.58 12.45 20.22
C ILE A 55 -7.22 12.88 21.64
N ARG A 56 -6.06 12.44 22.16
CA ARG A 56 -5.61 12.79 23.51
C ARG A 56 -5.36 14.28 23.70
N MET A 57 -4.84 14.96 22.67
CA MET A 57 -4.62 16.40 22.70
C MET A 57 -5.93 17.19 22.68
N LYS A 58 -6.96 16.69 21.98
CA LYS A 58 -8.25 17.40 21.80
C LYS A 58 -9.35 17.02 22.80
N SER A 59 -9.18 16.00 23.65
CA SER A 59 -10.15 15.69 24.73
C SER A 59 -10.39 16.85 25.72
N GLY A 60 -9.61 17.95 25.67
CA GLY A 60 -9.86 19.16 26.45
C GLY A 60 -10.65 20.29 25.75
N THR A 61 -10.94 20.22 24.45
CA THR A 61 -11.60 21.33 23.70
C THR A 61 -12.63 20.80 22.69
N THR A 62 -13.83 21.36 22.70
CA THR A 62 -15.03 21.06 21.87
C THR A 62 -14.75 20.27 20.57
N ALA A 63 -14.81 18.93 20.65
CA ALA A 63 -14.13 18.01 19.72
C ALA A 63 -14.99 17.34 18.62
N SER A 64 -16.26 17.73 18.44
CA SER A 64 -17.21 16.92 17.64
C SER A 64 -16.93 16.91 16.12
N GLU A 65 -16.52 18.04 15.54
CA GLU A 65 -16.32 18.13 14.08
C GLU A 65 -14.97 17.59 13.62
N THR A 66 -13.90 17.83 14.39
CA THR A 66 -12.56 17.29 14.07
C THR A 66 -12.49 15.78 14.22
N PHE A 67 -13.24 15.19 15.17
CA PHE A 67 -13.27 13.74 15.35
C PHE A 67 -13.78 12.99 14.12
N LYS A 68 -14.79 13.53 13.43
CA LYS A 68 -15.31 12.94 12.18
C LYS A 68 -14.29 12.98 11.05
N SER A 69 -13.47 14.03 10.99
CA SER A 69 -12.35 14.15 10.05
C SER A 69 -11.27 13.11 10.33
N GLU A 70 -10.85 13.01 11.58
CA GLU A 70 -9.76 12.13 12.01
C GLU A 70 -10.13 10.65 11.88
N ALA A 71 -11.37 10.27 12.22
CA ALA A 71 -11.87 8.93 12.01
C ALA A 71 -11.90 8.54 10.53
N LYS A 72 -12.17 9.49 9.61
CA LYS A 72 -12.08 9.25 8.16
C LYS A 72 -10.63 9.04 7.71
N ILE A 73 -9.67 9.75 8.28
CA ILE A 73 -8.24 9.56 8.01
C ILE A 73 -7.81 8.15 8.44
N LEU A 74 -8.25 7.69 9.62
CA LEU A 74 -7.94 6.34 10.09
C LEU A 74 -8.62 5.26 9.24
N LEU A 75 -9.88 5.45 8.87
CA LEU A 75 -10.62 4.54 7.97
C LEU A 75 -9.90 4.45 6.61
N TYR A 76 -9.46 5.58 6.07
CA TYR A 76 -8.69 5.63 4.84
C TYR A 76 -7.34 4.94 4.97
N ALA A 77 -6.58 5.19 6.04
CA ALA A 77 -5.31 4.50 6.29
C ALA A 77 -5.50 2.99 6.39
N GLY A 78 -6.60 2.54 7.00
CA GLY A 78 -7.01 1.13 7.05
C GLY A 78 -7.35 0.55 5.68
N ILE A 79 -8.13 1.25 4.86
CA ILE A 79 -8.46 0.82 3.49
C ILE A 79 -7.19 0.73 2.64
N ARG A 80 -6.33 1.76 2.70
CA ARG A 80 -5.06 1.79 1.96
C ARG A 80 -4.13 0.66 2.40
N PHE A 81 -3.95 0.48 3.71
CA PHE A 81 -3.17 -0.62 4.25
C PHE A 81 -3.72 -1.98 3.79
N SER A 82 -5.04 -2.17 3.84
CA SER A 82 -5.66 -3.43 3.43
C SER A 82 -5.45 -3.71 1.94
N LEU A 83 -5.60 -2.70 1.08
CA LEU A 83 -5.36 -2.85 -0.36
C LEU A 83 -3.89 -3.13 -0.67
N ASP A 84 -2.96 -2.39 -0.06
CA ASP A 84 -1.52 -2.61 -0.23
C ASP A 84 -1.10 -4.00 0.30
N ALA A 85 -1.65 -4.44 1.44
CA ALA A 85 -1.37 -5.76 2.00
C ALA A 85 -1.91 -6.88 1.11
N ILE A 86 -3.13 -6.75 0.58
CA ILE A 86 -3.70 -7.71 -0.37
C ILE A 86 -2.83 -7.80 -1.63
N LEU A 87 -2.41 -6.67 -2.19
CA LEU A 87 -1.54 -6.63 -3.37
C LEU A 87 -0.16 -7.23 -3.07
N SER A 88 0.44 -6.94 -1.92
CA SER A 88 1.72 -7.53 -1.55
C SER A 88 1.63 -9.05 -1.37
N ILE A 89 0.56 -9.53 -0.70
CA ILE A 89 0.31 -10.96 -0.50
C ILE A 89 0.14 -11.67 -1.85
N LEU A 90 -0.64 -11.08 -2.75
CA LEU A 90 -0.89 -11.61 -4.09
C LEU A 90 0.37 -11.72 -4.95
N PHE A 91 1.34 -10.83 -4.75
CA PHE A 91 2.57 -10.78 -5.55
C PHE A 91 3.68 -11.66 -4.98
N HIS A 92 3.88 -11.63 -3.67
CA HIS A 92 5.03 -12.26 -3.03
C HIS A 92 4.76 -13.70 -2.58
N TYR A 93 3.50 -14.05 -2.29
CA TYR A 93 3.16 -15.32 -1.64
C TYR A 93 2.10 -16.14 -2.38
N ALA A 94 1.20 -15.50 -3.13
CA ALA A 94 0.22 -16.24 -3.92
C ALA A 94 0.83 -16.74 -5.24
N TYR A 95 0.66 -18.04 -5.51
CA TYR A 95 0.87 -18.60 -6.86
C TYR A 95 -0.29 -18.17 -7.75
N LEU A 96 -0.31 -16.90 -8.17
CA LEU A 96 -1.24 -16.46 -9.20
C LEU A 96 -0.84 -17.11 -10.53
N PRO A 97 -1.79 -17.74 -11.25
CA PRO A 97 -1.49 -18.27 -12.57
C PRO A 97 -1.01 -17.11 -13.44
N ASN A 98 0.18 -17.28 -14.03
CA ASN A 98 0.87 -16.26 -14.82
C ASN A 98 0.17 -16.09 -16.18
N THR A 99 -1.04 -15.56 -16.10
CA THR A 99 -1.90 -15.24 -17.23
C THR A 99 -1.89 -13.73 -17.42
N PHE A 100 -1.95 -13.33 -18.68
CA PHE A 100 -1.99 -11.92 -19.09
C PHE A 100 -3.04 -11.11 -18.31
N VAL A 101 -4.23 -11.67 -18.11
CA VAL A 101 -5.35 -11.02 -17.43
C VAL A 101 -5.05 -10.79 -15.94
N CYS A 102 -4.52 -11.79 -15.23
CA CYS A 102 -4.18 -11.65 -13.83
C CYS A 102 -3.08 -10.60 -13.60
N ASN A 103 -2.02 -10.62 -14.40
CA ASN A 103 -0.94 -9.64 -14.31
C ASN A 103 -1.40 -8.21 -14.64
N PHE A 104 -2.29 -8.07 -15.63
CA PHE A 104 -2.87 -6.78 -15.99
C PHE A 104 -3.74 -6.21 -14.88
N ILE A 105 -4.65 -7.01 -14.32
CA ILE A 105 -5.51 -6.60 -13.21
C ILE A 105 -4.67 -6.21 -12.00
N TYR A 106 -3.61 -6.97 -11.70
CA TYR A 106 -2.70 -6.68 -10.60
C TYR A 106 -1.98 -5.34 -10.79
N GLN A 107 -1.32 -5.15 -11.93
CA GLN A 107 -0.57 -3.92 -12.24
C GLN A 107 -1.51 -2.70 -12.22
N MET A 108 -2.67 -2.81 -12.85
CA MET A 108 -3.66 -1.74 -12.83
C MET A 108 -4.19 -1.48 -11.41
N GLY A 109 -4.38 -2.51 -10.59
CA GLY A 109 -4.73 -2.36 -9.18
C GLY A 109 -3.70 -1.57 -8.39
N CYS A 110 -2.40 -1.85 -8.60
CA CYS A 110 -1.31 -1.09 -8.00
C CYS A 110 -1.29 0.37 -8.48
N ASP A 111 -1.45 0.61 -9.78
CA ASP A 111 -1.43 1.95 -10.37
C ASP A 111 -2.63 2.78 -9.90
N LEU A 112 -3.84 2.19 -9.91
CA LEU A 112 -5.05 2.84 -9.41
C LEU A 112 -4.92 3.15 -7.92
N ASN A 113 -4.43 2.20 -7.13
CA ASN A 113 -4.21 2.41 -5.71
C ASN A 113 -3.22 3.58 -5.53
N ASN A 114 -2.05 3.58 -6.16
CA ASN A 114 -1.08 4.68 -6.04
C ASN A 114 -1.56 6.02 -6.60
N MET A 115 -2.42 6.02 -7.62
CA MET A 115 -2.87 7.25 -8.29
C MET A 115 -4.10 7.87 -7.64
N PHE A 116 -5.07 7.08 -7.14
CA PHE A 116 -6.32 7.61 -6.60
C PHE A 116 -6.25 7.92 -5.11
N VAL A 117 -5.43 7.18 -4.37
CA VAL A 117 -5.33 7.31 -2.92
C VAL A 117 -4.78 8.69 -2.51
N PRO A 118 -3.65 9.20 -3.06
CA PRO A 118 -3.15 10.53 -2.69
C PRO A 118 -4.09 11.71 -3.04
N PRO A 119 -4.72 11.76 -4.23
CA PRO A 119 -5.71 12.79 -4.55
C PRO A 119 -6.96 12.70 -3.70
N LEU A 120 -7.48 11.49 -3.42
CA LEU A 120 -8.64 11.31 -2.53
C LEU A 120 -8.34 11.81 -1.13
N LEU A 121 -7.13 11.58 -0.62
CA LEU A 121 -6.70 12.14 0.66
C LEU A 121 -6.71 13.66 0.61
N ASN A 122 -6.11 14.24 -0.43
CA ASN A 122 -5.98 15.69 -0.54
C ASN A 122 -7.35 16.36 -0.69
N LEU A 123 -8.25 15.79 -1.50
CA LEU A 123 -9.63 16.24 -1.66
C LEU A 123 -10.44 16.10 -0.37
N CYS A 124 -10.30 14.98 0.34
CA CYS A 124 -10.96 14.81 1.65
C CYS A 124 -10.47 15.85 2.66
N LEU A 125 -9.17 16.15 2.68
CA LEU A 125 -8.58 17.16 3.57
C LEU A 125 -9.01 18.58 3.20
N HIS A 126 -9.07 18.91 1.92
CA HIS A 126 -9.44 20.25 1.45
C HIS A 126 -10.95 20.52 1.54
N SER A 127 -11.79 19.51 1.28
CA SER A 127 -13.24 19.54 1.56
C SER A 127 -13.56 19.78 3.05
N LEU A 128 -12.57 19.64 3.92
CA LEU A 128 -12.68 19.74 5.37
C LEU A 128 -12.19 21.08 5.94
N ARG A 129 -11.59 21.95 5.12
CA ARG A 129 -11.32 23.33 5.49
C ARG A 129 -12.58 24.14 5.18
N PRO A 130 -13.36 24.59 6.18
CA PRO A 130 -14.38 25.61 5.92
C PRO A 130 -13.66 26.85 5.37
N ASP A 131 -14.17 27.40 4.27
CA ASP A 131 -13.70 28.66 3.72
C ASP A 131 -13.76 29.77 4.80
N PRO A 132 -12.79 30.70 4.83
CA PRO A 132 -12.73 31.78 5.81
C PRO A 132 -13.93 32.74 5.74
#